data_AF-A0A4Z0P8K7-F1
#
_entry.id   AF-A0A4Z0P8K7-F1
#
_cell.length_a   1.000
_cell.length_b   1.000
_cell.length_c   1.000
_cell.angle_alpha   90.00
_cell.angle_beta   90.00
_cell.angle_gamma   90.00
#
_symmetry.space_group_name_H-M   'P 1'
#
loop_
_entity.id
_entity.type
_entity.pdbx_description
1 polymer ?
#
loop_
_entity_poly.entity_id
_entity_poly.type
_entity_poly.pdbx_seq_one_letter_code
_entity_poly.pdbx_strand_id
1 'polypeptide(L)' 'MENNPNYGPAAQTPEQRAYVLAQMQKAHPSLYKKATAYVAQLYRRYVAGELSWEDVCRLRESSARP' A
#
# COMPACT_ATOMS: atom_id res chain seq x y z
N MET A 1 11.23 -10.26 -18.51
CA MET A 1 10.85 -9.84 -17.14
C MET A 1 10.82 -11.09 -16.29
N GLU A 2 11.90 -11.36 -15.58
CA GLU A 2 12.03 -12.56 -14.74
C GLU A 2 11.00 -12.51 -13.61
N ASN A 3 10.05 -13.45 -13.66
CA ASN A 3 9.08 -13.71 -12.61
C ASN A 3 9.85 -14.37 -11.45
N ASN A 4 10.52 -13.55 -10.64
CA ASN A 4 11.23 -14.03 -9.46
C ASN A 4 10.17 -14.28 -8.37
N PRO A 5 9.89 -15.54 -7.98
CA PRO A 5 8.81 -15.87 -7.05
C PRO A 5 9.04 -15.33 -5.62
N ASN A 6 10.21 -14.75 -5.35
CA ASN A 6 10.53 -14.03 -4.11
C ASN A 6 10.11 -12.55 -4.11
N TYR A 7 9.78 -11.98 -5.27
CA TYR A 7 9.47 -10.55 -5.41
C TYR A 7 8.18 -10.26 -6.19
N GLY A 8 7.45 -11.30 -6.62
CA GLY A 8 6.13 -11.14 -7.21
C GLY A 8 5.09 -10.68 -6.18
N PRO A 9 3.91 -10.20 -6.62
CA PRO A 9 2.81 -9.83 -5.72
C PRO A 9 2.35 -11.00 -4.81
N ALA A 10 2.69 -12.24 -5.13
CA ALA A 10 2.47 -13.43 -4.29
C ALA A 10 3.55 -13.66 -3.21
N ALA A 11 4.68 -12.95 -3.26
CA ALA A 11 5.87 -13.21 -2.43
C ALA A 11 5.97 -12.33 -1.18
N GLN A 12 5.35 -11.15 -1.21
CA GLN A 12 5.29 -10.27 -0.04
C GLN A 12 4.20 -10.73 0.91
N THR A 13 4.61 -11.34 2.03
CA THR A 13 3.70 -11.68 3.13
C THR A 13 3.03 -10.41 3.69
N PRO A 14 1.86 -10.54 4.34
CA PRO A 14 1.21 -9.40 5.00
C PRO A 14 2.13 -8.63 5.94
N GLU A 15 3.02 -9.33 6.65
CA GLU A 15 3.99 -8.74 7.57
C GLU A 15 5.03 -7.88 6.86
N GLN A 16 5.54 -8.33 5.71
CA GLN A 16 6.48 -7.55 4.89
C GLN A 16 5.80 -6.30 4.32
N ARG A 17 4.54 -6.42 3.88
CA ARG A 17 3.76 -5.27 3.39
C ARG A 17 3.49 -4.25 4.48
N ALA A 18 3.17 -4.71 5.69
CA ALA A 18 2.99 -3.86 6.86
C ALA A 18 4.29 -3.14 7.23
N TYR A 19 5.44 -3.83 7.15
CA TYR A 19 6.75 -3.23 7.38
C TYR A 19 7.06 -2.14 6.35
N VAL A 20 6.87 -2.41 5.06
CA VAL A 20 7.07 -1.41 3.99
C VAL A 20 6.16 -0.20 4.20
N LEU A 21 4.87 -0.42 4.49
CA LEU A 21 3.92 0.65 4.77
C LEU A 21 4.37 1.51 5.96
N ALA A 22 4.86 0.90 7.04
CA ALA A 22 5.39 1.61 8.20
C ALA A 22 6.64 2.42 7.86
N GLN A 23 7.54 1.91 7.01
CA GLN A 23 8.70 2.65 6.53
C GLN A 23 8.29 3.85 5.66
N MET A 24 7.32 3.69 4.77
CA MET A 24 6.80 4.79 3.95
C MET A 24 6.09 5.86 4.79
N GLN A 25 5.34 5.46 5.81
CA GLN A 25 4.74 6.38 6.79
C GLN A 25 5.79 7.17 7.56
N LYS A 26 6.89 6.52 7.97
CA LYS A 26 8.02 7.17 8.63
C LYS A 26 8.77 8.13 7.70
N ALA A 27 8.96 7.75 6.44
CA ALA A 27 9.65 8.58 5.45
C ALA A 27 8.84 9.80 5.02
N HIS A 28 7.51 9.67 4.96
CA HIS A 28 6.61 10.74 4.48
C HIS A 28 5.45 11.02 5.45
N PRO A 29 5.70 11.39 6.71
CA PRO A 29 4.67 11.51 7.73
C PRO A 29 3.56 12.48 7.34
N SER A 30 3.88 13.59 6.67
CA SER A 30 2.93 14.61 6.20
C SER A 30 1.88 14.07 5.21
N LEU A 31 2.28 13.08 4.42
CA LEU A 31 1.50 12.46 3.34
C LEU A 31 0.46 11.48 3.91
N TYR A 32 0.82 10.82 5.02
CA TYR A 32 -0.04 9.90 5.74
C TYR A 32 -0.83 10.56 6.88
N LYS A 33 -0.39 11.72 7.38
CA LYS A 33 -1.12 12.51 8.39
C LYS A 33 -2.47 13.02 7.90
N LYS A 34 -2.64 13.15 6.58
CA LYS A 34 -3.90 13.50 5.91
C LYS A 34 -4.61 12.28 5.29
N ALA A 35 -4.19 11.05 5.61
CA ALA A 35 -4.86 9.86 5.10
C ALA A 35 -6.28 9.80 5.68
N THR A 36 -7.27 10.05 4.84
CA THR A 36 -8.69 9.88 5.15
C THR A 36 -8.95 8.42 5.56
N ALA A 37 -10.03 8.16 6.32
CA ALA A 37 -10.41 6.80 6.71
C ALA A 37 -10.46 5.81 5.53
N TYR A 38 -10.83 6.29 4.33
CA TYR A 38 -10.78 5.54 3.07
C TYR A 38 -9.36 5.07 2.72
N VAL A 39 -8.37 5.95 2.78
CA VAL A 39 -6.96 5.63 2.48
C VAL A 39 -6.40 4.64 3.51
N ALA A 40 -6.78 4.78 4.78
CA ALA A 40 -6.42 3.78 5.81
C ALA A 40 -7.02 2.39 5.53
N GLN A 41 -8.24 2.34 4.98
CA GLN A 41 -8.87 1.07 4.56
C GLN A 41 -8.13 0.45 3.36
N LEU A 42 -7.68 1.25 2.40
CA LEU A 42 -6.86 0.77 1.28
C LEU A 42 -5.56 0.15 1.76
N TYR A 43 -4.88 0.76 2.73
CA TYR A 43 -3.65 0.21 3.31
C TYR A 43 -3.88 -1.13 4.02
N ARG A 44 -4.98 -1.29 4.76
CA ARG A 44 -5.32 -2.59 5.36
C ARG A 44 -5.54 -3.67 4.29
N ARG A 45 -6.22 -3.34 3.20
CA ARG A 45 -6.45 -4.27 2.08
C ARG A 45 -5.14 -4.64 1.38
N TYR A 46 -4.24 -3.68 1.20
CA TYR A 46 -2.90 -3.96 0.69
C TYR A 46 -2.10 -4.90 1.58
N VAL A 47 -2.09 -4.63 2.90
CA VAL A 47 -1.43 -5.51 3.88
C VAL A 47 -2.06 -6.91 3.86
N ALA A 48 -3.37 -7.01 3.75
CA ALA A 48 -4.08 -8.29 3.71
C ALA A 48 -3.82 -9.13 2.45
N GLY A 49 -3.17 -8.58 1.42
CA GLY A 49 -3.01 -9.29 0.14
C GLY A 49 -4.10 -8.98 -0.89
N GLU A 50 -5.18 -8.32 -0.48
CA GLU A 50 -6.38 -8.07 -1.28
C GLU A 50 -6.16 -7.04 -2.39
N LEU A 51 -5.17 -6.16 -2.23
CA LEU A 51 -4.81 -5.14 -3.22
C LEU A 51 -3.30 -5.12 -3.46
N SER A 52 -2.90 -4.76 -4.68
CA SER A 52 -1.51 -4.41 -5.00
C SER A 52 -1.22 -2.96 -4.62
N TRP A 53 0.06 -2.61 -4.45
CA TRP A 53 0.44 -1.22 -4.17
C TRP A 53 0.00 -0.25 -5.27
N GLU A 54 0.02 -0.70 -6.53
CA GLU A 54 -0.50 0.06 -7.67
C GLU A 54 -2.00 0.37 -7.55
N ASP A 55 -2.81 -0.59 -7.10
CA ASP A 55 -4.24 -0.37 -6.87
C ASP A 55 -4.48 0.62 -5.74
N VAL A 56 -3.68 0.57 -4.67
CA VAL A 56 -3.73 1.55 -3.59
C VAL A 56 -3.42 2.95 -4.11
N CYS A 57 -2.37 3.11 -4.91
CA CYS A 57 -2.03 4.41 -5.51
C CYS A 57 -3.16 4.90 -6.41
N ARG A 58 -3.66 4.06 -7.32
CA ARG A 58 -4.76 4.40 -8.24
C ARG A 58 -6.03 4.80 -7.47
N LEU A 59 -6.45 4.04 -6.47
CA LEU A 59 -7.64 4.32 -5.67
C LEU A 59 -7.46 5.58 -4.81
N ARG A 60 -6.25 5.81 -4.29
CA ARG A 60 -5.91 7.03 -3.55
C ARG A 60 -5.96 8.27 -4.43
N GLU A 61 -5.40 8.22 -5.64
CA GLU A 61 -5.50 9.30 -6.63
C GLU A 61 -6.95 9.54 -7.05
N SER A 62 -7.72 8.46 -7.26
CA SER A 62 -9.15 8.56 -7.58
C SER A 62 -9.94 9.23 -6.46
N SER A 63 -9.59 8.98 -5.19
CA SER A 63 -10.21 9.64 -4.04
C SER A 63 -9.75 11.08 -3.80
N ALA A 64 -8.68 11.52 -4.46
CA ALA A 64 -8.14 12.87 -4.36
C ALA A 64 -8.68 13.82 -5.44
N ARG A 65 -9.45 13.30 -6.42
CA ARG A 65 -10.15 14.11 -7.42
C ARG A 65 -11.61 14.35 -6.98
N PRO A 66 -12.03 15.60 -6.79
CA PRO A 66 -13.45 15.95 -6.69
C PRO A 66 -14.17 15.81 -8.04
#